data_AF-A0A7Y1TN63-F1
#
_entry.id   AF-A0A7Y1TN63-F1
#
_cell.length_a   1.000
_cell.length_b   1.000
_cell.length_c   1.000
_cell.angle_alpha   90.00
_cell.angle_beta   90.00
_cell.angle_gamma   90.00
#
_symmetry.space_group_name_H-M   'P 1'
#
loop_
_entity.id
_entity.type
_entity.pdbx_description
1 polymer ?
#
loop_
_entity_poly.entity_id
_entity_poly.type
_entity_poly.pdbx_seq_one_letter_code
_entity_poly.pdbx_strand_id
1 'polypeptide(L)' 'MGVIYVLITVSLIIAVVFLAAFFFAVRDGQYDDPVTPSIRMLFENKSTKKETSKPLDKS' A
#
# COMPACT_ATOMS: atom_id res chain seq x y z
N MET A 1 -47.99 5.03 -9.35
CA MET A 1 -47.22 3.80 -9.65
C MET A 1 -45.94 4.05 -10.45
N GLY A 2 -45.82 5.11 -11.26
CA GLY A 2 -44.58 5.41 -12.01
C GLY A 2 -43.39 5.90 -11.16
N VAL A 3 -43.66 6.62 -10.06
CA VAL A 3 -42.63 7.24 -9.21
C VAL A 3 -41.66 6.21 -8.61
N ILE A 4 -42.14 4.99 -8.35
CA ILE A 4 -41.31 3.95 -7.73
C ILE A 4 -40.19 3.48 -8.66
N TYR A 5 -40.44 3.43 -9.98
CA TYR A 5 -39.43 3.09 -10.96
C TYR A 5 -38.33 4.15 -11.01
N VAL A 6 -38.70 5.43 -10.95
CA VAL A 6 -37.74 6.54 -10.89
C VAL A 6 -36.87 6.46 -9.63
N LEU A 7 -37.47 6.21 -8.48
CA LEU A 7 -36.75 6.09 -7.21
C LEU A 7 -35.76 4.90 -7.22
N ILE A 8 -36.18 3.76 -7.76
CA ILE A 8 -35.33 2.56 -7.87
C ILE A 8 -34.14 2.84 -8.80
N THR A 9 -34.39 3.45 -9.96
CA THR A 9 -33.32 3.77 -10.92
C THR A 9 -32.31 4.77 -10.33
N VAL A 10 -32.78 5.84 -9.69
CA VAL A 10 -31.90 6.84 -9.06
C VAL A 10 -31.08 6.21 -7.93
N SER A 11 -31.71 5.40 -7.07
CA SER A 11 -31.01 4.68 -5.99
C SER A 11 -29.91 3.76 -6.53
N LEU A 12 -30.22 3.00 -7.59
CA LEU A 12 -29.26 2.09 -8.23
C LEU A 12 -28.09 2.85 -8.85
N ILE A 13 -28.34 3.97 -9.53
CA ILE A 13 -27.29 4.82 -10.12
C ILE A 13 -26.34 5.32 -9.03
N ILE A 14 -26.88 5.85 -7.93
CA ILE A 14 -26.07 6.35 -6.81
C ILE A 14 -25.21 5.22 -6.23
N ALA A 15 -25.78 4.02 -6.04
CA ALA A 15 -25.05 2.87 -5.53
C ALA A 15 -23.88 2.46 -6.45
N VAL A 16 -24.09 2.43 -7.77
CA VAL A 16 -23.04 2.11 -8.76
C VAL A 16 -21.94 3.17 -8.78
N VAL A 17 -22.30 4.46 -8.69
CA VAL A 17 -21.33 5.55 -8.64
C VAL A 17 -20.44 5.43 -7.41
N PHE A 18 -21.02 5.20 -6.23
CA PHE A 18 -20.25 5.00 -5.00
C PHE A 18 -19.35 3.76 -5.07
N LEU A 19 -19.86 2.66 -5.65
CA LEU A 19 -19.09 1.43 -5.82
C LEU A 19 -17.89 1.64 -6.77
N ALA A 20 -18.08 2.34 -7.88
CA ALA A 20 -17.01 2.66 -8.81
C ALA A 20 -15.95 3.57 -8.17
N ALA A 21 -16.39 4.58 -7.41
CA ALA A 21 -15.50 5.46 -6.66
C ALA A 21 -14.71 4.70 -5.59
N PHE A 22 -15.34 3.74 -4.91
CA PHE A 22 -14.66 2.86 -3.95
C PHE A 22 -13.53 2.08 -4.59
N PHE A 23 -13.79 1.42 -5.73
CA PHE A 23 -12.74 0.69 -6.44
C PHE A 23 -11.62 1.60 -6.94
N PHE A 24 -11.94 2.80 -7.43
CA PHE A 24 -10.93 3.78 -7.82
C PHE A 24 -10.02 4.17 -6.65
N ALA A 25 -10.60 4.47 -5.48
CA ALA A 25 -9.86 4.85 -4.29
C ALA A 25 -8.99 3.71 -3.73
N VAL A 26 -9.48 2.46 -3.74
CA VAL A 26 -8.71 1.29 -3.26
C VAL A 26 -7.57 0.92 -4.20
N ARG A 27 -7.69 1.26 -5.49
CA ARG A 27 -6.63 1.00 -6.47
C ARG A 27 -5.48 1.99 -6.40
N ASP A 28 -5.66 3.14 -5.75
CA ASP A 28 -4.64 4.19 -5.70
C ASP A 28 -3.59 3.90 -4.62
N GLY A 29 -2.38 3.57 -5.07
CA GLY A 29 -1.12 3.85 -4.38
C GLY A 29 -0.73 3.05 -3.15
N GLN A 30 -1.63 2.30 -2.49
CA GLN A 30 -1.27 1.67 -1.21
C GLN A 30 -0.32 0.46 -1.32
N TYR A 31 -0.02 0.01 -2.53
CA TYR A 31 0.86 -1.13 -2.80
C TYR A 31 2.29 -0.72 -3.22
N ASP A 32 2.61 0.57 -3.17
CA ASP A 32 3.92 1.09 -3.59
C ASP A 32 4.95 1.15 -2.46
N ASP A 33 4.75 0.39 -1.38
CA ASP A 33 5.80 0.05 -0.42
C ASP A 33 6.29 -1.41 -0.64
N PRO A 34 7.01 -1.72 -1.74
CA PRO A 34 7.48 -3.07 -2.04
C PRO A 34 8.71 -3.51 -1.23
N VAL A 35 9.12 -2.82 -0.16
CA VAL A 35 10.24 -3.27 0.71
C VAL A 35 10.07 -2.80 2.15
N THR A 36 9.47 -3.65 2.97
CA THR A 36 9.35 -3.39 4.41
C THR A 36 10.74 -3.21 5.06
N PRO A 37 10.98 -2.13 5.83
CA PRO A 37 12.27 -1.84 6.46
C PRO A 37 12.80 -2.98 7.33
N SER A 38 11.91 -3.81 7.87
CA SER A 38 12.23 -5.01 8.67
C SER A 38 13.06 -6.06 7.91
N ILE A 39 12.85 -6.20 6.60
CA ILE A 39 13.58 -7.17 5.77
C ILE A 39 15.01 -6.67 5.53
N ARG A 40 15.17 -5.37 5.28
CA ARG A 40 16.48 -4.73 5.06
C ARG A 40 17.38 -4.90 6.29
N MET A 41 16.84 -4.68 7.49
CA MET A 41 17.59 -4.81 8.74
C MET A 41 18.08 -6.25 9.00
N LEU A 42 17.32 -7.28 8.60
CA LEU A 42 17.68 -8.69 8.79
C LEU A 42 18.87 -9.13 7.90
N PHE A 43 18.97 -8.57 6.69
CA PHE A 43 20.05 -8.89 5.74
C PHE A 43 21.27 -7.97 5.88
N GLU A 44 21.07 -6.73 6.32
CA GLU A 44 22.15 -5.77 6.57
C GLU A 44 22.99 -6.19 7.78
N ASN A 45 22.36 -6.73 8.84
CA ASN A 45 23.06 -7.25 10.04
C ASN A 45 23.96 -8.47 9.74
N LYS A 46 23.73 -9.18 8.62
CA LYS A 46 24.59 -10.28 8.19
C LYS A 46 25.88 -9.80 7.49
N SER A 47 25.87 -8.60 6.90
CA SER A 47 27.01 -8.09 6.11
C SER A 47 28.00 -7.26 6.93
N THR A 48 27.55 -6.55 7.98
CA THR A 48 28.43 -5.69 8.79
C THR A 48 29.29 -6.42 9.82
N LYS A 49 29.01 -7.69 10.15
CA LYS A 49 29.85 -8.44 11.11
C LYS A 49 31.21 -8.85 10.54
N LYS A 50 31.47 -8.69 9.23
CA LYS A 50 32.77 -9.05 8.61
C LYS A 50 33.76 -7.90 8.43
N GLU A 51 33.39 -6.64 8.69
CA GLU A 51 34.29 -5.50 8.44
C GLU A 51 34.82 -4.78 9.70
N THR A 52 34.39 -5.14 10.90
CA THR A 52 34.89 -4.49 12.14
C THR A 52 36.14 -5.15 12.75
N SER A 53 36.84 -6.01 12.01
CA SER A 53 38.16 -6.52 12.42
C SER A 53 39.27 -5.96 11.53
N LYS A 54 39.42 -4.63 11.49
CA LYS A 54 40.71 -4.02 11.14
C LYS A 54 41.32 -3.44 12.42
N PRO A 55 42.57 -3.82 12.76
CA PRO A 55 43.23 -3.23 13.91
C PRO A 55 43.48 -1.75 13.60
N LEU A 56 43.02 -0.90 14.51
CA LEU A 56 43.48 0.49 14.60
C LEU A 56 44.94 0.44 15.07
N ASP A 57 45.87 0.37 14.11
CA ASP A 57 47.29 0.68 14.31
C ASP A 57 47.64 1.96 13.53
N LYS A 58 48.25 2.89 14.27
CA LYS A 58 49.06 4.07 13.88
C LYS A 58 48.43 5.19 13.04
N SER A 59 48.22 6.33 13.69
CA SER A 59 49.16 7.48 13.66
C SER A 59 48.92 8.44 14.81
#